data_AF-A0A099EXY7-F1
#
_entry.id   AF-A0A099EXY7-F1
#
_cell.length_a   1.000
_cell.length_b   1.000
_cell.length_c   1.000
_cell.angle_alpha   90.00
_cell.angle_beta   90.00
_cell.angle_gamma   90.00
#
_symmetry.space_group_name_H-M   'P 1'
#
loop_
_entity.id
_entity.type
_entity.pdbx_description
1 polymer ?
#
loop_
_entity_poly.entity_id
_entity_poly.type
_entity_poly.pdbx_seq_one_letter_code
_entity_poly.pdbx_strand_id
1 'polypeptide(L)'
;MAPLDAYLAPQAQQAVIAGMFIAAGWWVVAFQNAWRDRRQRRSRVEDMQRALLAEVRAHVVSLERQLQEGSFDELLERVENGDATLVMQHGGNDRIFRAILTEIHLLPGSVIDPVVIYYRLIAVMDNMADSIRRTARNRPDQASEMMVDYILLNEEAREAGLDVLEILTASLQGGAAEIEAMLERQREEAGKTIRQNLPQELAQMRDDLNRRFSDRSGL
;
A
#
# COMPACT_ATOMS: atom_id res chain seq x y z
N MET A 1 -61.95 -27.52 3.07
CA MET A 1 -62.52 -26.51 3.99
C MET A 1 -61.38 -25.61 4.41
N ALA A 2 -61.52 -24.30 4.18
CA ALA A 2 -60.43 -23.37 4.44
C ALA A 2 -60.37 -23.10 5.95
N PRO A 3 -59.18 -22.94 6.56
CA PRO A 3 -59.02 -22.99 8.02
C PRO A 3 -59.67 -21.83 8.79
N LEU A 4 -60.22 -20.82 8.10
CA LEU A 4 -60.74 -19.58 8.70
C LEU A 4 -62.23 -19.31 8.40
N ASP A 5 -62.93 -20.26 7.76
CA ASP A 5 -64.34 -20.12 7.36
C ASP A 5 -65.30 -19.87 8.56
N ALA A 6 -64.88 -20.18 9.78
CA ALA A 6 -65.66 -19.99 11.00
C ALA A 6 -65.65 -18.56 11.56
N TYR A 7 -64.75 -17.69 11.10
CA TYR A 7 -64.55 -16.35 11.69
C TYR A 7 -64.46 -15.19 10.68
N LEU A 8 -64.33 -15.46 9.37
CA LEU A 8 -64.16 -14.42 8.34
C LEU A 8 -65.01 -14.69 7.10
N ALA A 9 -65.54 -13.63 6.49
CA ALA A 9 -66.17 -13.71 5.18
C ALA A 9 -65.14 -14.15 4.11
N PRO A 10 -65.53 -14.92 3.08
CA PRO A 10 -64.61 -15.49 2.09
C PRO A 10 -63.72 -14.45 1.40
N GLN A 11 -64.24 -13.24 1.17
CA GLN A 11 -63.54 -12.13 0.54
C GLN A 11 -62.48 -11.52 1.47
N ALA A 12 -62.74 -11.49 2.78
CA ALA A 12 -61.79 -11.00 3.78
C ALA A 12 -60.60 -11.96 3.91
N GLN A 13 -60.84 -13.27 3.86
CA GLN A 13 -59.77 -14.27 3.84
C GLN A 13 -58.87 -14.13 2.60
N GLN A 14 -59.45 -13.89 1.42
CA GLN A 14 -58.69 -13.65 0.20
C GLN A 14 -57.84 -12.37 0.29
N ALA A 15 -58.39 -11.28 0.83
CA ALA A 15 -57.64 -10.03 1.01
C ALA A 15 -56.47 -10.18 1.99
N VAL A 16 -56.64 -10.92 3.09
CA VAL A 16 -55.58 -11.21 4.06
C VAL A 16 -54.47 -12.05 3.42
N ILE A 17 -54.82 -13.09 2.66
CA ILE A 17 -53.84 -13.92 1.94
C ILE A 17 -53.09 -13.07 0.91
N ALA A 18 -53.81 -12.29 0.10
CA ALA A 18 -53.21 -11.42 -0.89
C ALA A 18 -52.26 -10.39 -0.26
N GLY A 19 -52.66 -9.74 0.82
CA GLY A 19 -51.81 -8.80 1.58
C GLY A 19 -50.56 -9.48 2.15
N MET A 20 -50.69 -10.70 2.67
CA MET A 20 -49.56 -11.48 3.19
C MET A 20 -48.57 -11.87 2.07
N PHE A 21 -49.06 -12.25 0.89
CA PHE A 21 -48.22 -12.55 -0.28
C PHE A 21 -47.45 -11.31 -0.75
N ILE A 22 -48.10 -10.15 -0.81
CA ILE A 22 -47.45 -8.88 -1.18
C ILE A 22 -46.36 -8.51 -0.16
N ALA A 23 -46.66 -8.60 1.14
CA ALA A 23 -45.70 -8.32 2.20
C ALA A 23 -44.50 -9.28 2.19
N ALA A 24 -44.74 -10.58 1.98
CA ALA A 24 -43.69 -11.59 1.84
C ALA A 24 -42.81 -11.32 0.61
N GLY A 25 -43.42 -10.92 -0.51
CA GLY A 25 -42.69 -10.54 -1.73
C GLY A 25 -41.73 -9.37 -1.49
N TRP A 26 -42.13 -8.35 -0.74
CA TRP A 26 -41.26 -7.22 -0.40
C TRP A 26 -40.07 -7.65 0.46
N TRP A 27 -40.27 -8.54 1.44
CA TRP A 27 -39.20 -9.04 2.28
C TRP A 27 -38.17 -9.86 1.47
N VAL A 28 -38.63 -10.72 0.56
CA VAL A 28 -37.75 -11.47 -0.35
C VAL A 28 -36.94 -10.52 -1.22
N VAL A 29 -37.56 -9.48 -1.78
CA VAL A 29 -36.84 -8.46 -2.59
C VAL A 29 -35.83 -7.70 -1.74
N ALA A 30 -36.19 -7.27 -0.53
CA ALA A 30 -35.27 -6.59 0.39
C ALA A 30 -34.06 -7.49 0.75
N PHE A 31 -34.31 -8.78 0.99
CA PHE A 31 -33.24 -9.74 1.27
C PHE A 31 -32.34 -9.99 0.06
N GLN A 32 -32.92 -10.14 -1.14
CA GLN A 32 -32.17 -10.29 -2.38
C GLN A 32 -31.32 -9.04 -2.68
N ASN A 33 -31.88 -7.84 -2.47
CA ASN A 33 -31.16 -6.58 -2.69
C ASN A 33 -29.99 -6.45 -1.70
N ALA A 34 -30.21 -6.75 -0.41
CA ALA A 34 -29.12 -6.76 0.56
C ALA A 34 -27.99 -7.74 0.20
N TRP A 35 -28.34 -8.88 -0.41
CA TRP A 35 -27.34 -9.86 -0.86
C TRP A 35 -26.57 -9.38 -2.10
N ARG A 36 -27.27 -8.81 -3.09
CA ARG A 36 -26.66 -8.21 -4.29
C ARG A 36 -25.73 -7.05 -3.93
N ASP A 37 -26.17 -6.15 -3.04
CA ASP A 37 -25.38 -5.00 -2.61
C ASP A 37 -24.07 -5.43 -1.94
N ARG A 38 -24.11 -6.46 -1.09
CA ARG A 38 -22.91 -7.04 -0.48
C ARG A 38 -21.98 -7.67 -1.51
N ARG A 39 -22.52 -8.39 -2.49
CA ARG A 39 -21.74 -8.99 -3.58
C ARG A 39 -21.05 -7.92 -4.42
N GLN A 40 -21.79 -6.87 -4.80
CA GLN A 40 -21.27 -5.79 -5.63
C GLN A 40 -20.19 -4.98 -4.90
N ARG A 41 -20.36 -4.72 -3.60
CA ARG A 41 -19.32 -4.09 -2.78
C ARG A 41 -18.03 -4.91 -2.76
N ARG A 42 -18.11 -6.23 -2.58
CA ARG A 42 -16.93 -7.11 -2.58
C ARG A 42 -16.20 -7.08 -3.92
N SER A 43 -16.93 -7.24 -5.03
CA SER A 43 -16.32 -7.19 -6.37
C SER A 43 -15.63 -5.86 -6.65
N ARG A 44 -16.23 -4.72 -6.24
CA ARG A 44 -15.59 -3.40 -6.38
C ARG A 44 -14.28 -3.30 -5.61
N VAL A 45 -14.24 -3.82 -4.38
CA VAL A 45 -13.00 -3.81 -3.57
C VAL A 45 -11.93 -4.68 -4.22
N GLU A 46 -12.28 -5.89 -4.67
CA GLU A 46 -11.35 -6.79 -5.36
C GLU A 46 -10.78 -6.16 -6.65
N ASP A 47 -11.63 -5.55 -7.48
CA ASP A 47 -11.22 -4.89 -8.72
C ASP A 47 -10.31 -3.68 -8.44
N MET A 48 -10.63 -2.89 -7.41
CA MET A 48 -9.81 -1.76 -6.98
C MET A 48 -8.43 -2.21 -6.48
N GLN A 49 -8.38 -3.26 -5.65
CA GLN A 49 -7.12 -3.83 -5.16
C GLN A 49 -6.27 -4.40 -6.29
N ARG A 50 -6.88 -5.05 -7.29
CA ARG A 50 -6.16 -5.53 -8.48
C ARG A 50 -5.61 -4.40 -9.34
N ALA A 51 -6.38 -3.33 -9.51
CA ALA A 51 -5.94 -2.16 -10.25
C ALA A 51 -4.76 -1.48 -9.55
N LEU A 52 -4.83 -1.31 -8.22
CA LEU A 52 -3.71 -0.80 -7.41
C LEU A 52 -2.48 -1.70 -7.49
N LEU A 53 -2.66 -3.02 -7.37
CA LEU A 53 -1.57 -3.98 -7.46
C LEU A 53 -0.85 -3.89 -8.80
N ALA A 54 -1.60 -3.73 -9.90
CA ALA A 54 -1.02 -3.56 -11.23
C ALA A 54 -0.25 -2.23 -11.37
N GLU A 55 -0.80 -1.13 -10.84
CA GLU A 55 -0.15 0.19 -10.86
C GLU A 55 1.15 0.20 -10.04
N VAL A 56 1.07 -0.24 -8.78
CA VAL A 56 2.24 -0.32 -7.89
C VAL A 56 3.30 -1.23 -8.49
N ARG A 57 2.92 -2.39 -9.03
CA ARG A 57 3.87 -3.32 -9.67
C ARG A 57 4.59 -2.68 -10.85
N ALA A 58 3.86 -1.97 -11.71
CA ALA A 58 4.45 -1.29 -12.85
C ALA A 58 5.48 -0.24 -12.40
N HIS A 59 5.16 0.51 -11.34
CA HIS A 59 6.07 1.51 -10.80
C HIS A 59 7.30 0.91 -10.09
N VAL A 60 7.12 -0.14 -9.27
CA VAL A 60 8.23 -0.84 -8.61
C VAL A 60 9.22 -1.39 -9.65
N VAL A 61 8.73 -2.03 -10.71
CA VAL A 61 9.60 -2.52 -11.81
C VAL A 61 10.35 -1.37 -12.47
N SER A 62 9.72 -0.20 -12.62
CA SER A 62 10.40 1.00 -13.14
C SER A 62 11.54 1.46 -12.21
N LEU A 63 11.30 1.47 -10.89
CA LEU A 63 12.32 1.85 -9.89
C LEU A 63 13.48 0.85 -9.87
N GLU A 64 13.18 -0.45 -9.91
CA GLU A 64 14.21 -1.51 -9.96
C GLU A 64 15.12 -1.36 -11.19
N ARG A 65 14.52 -1.10 -12.35
CA ARG A 65 15.29 -0.87 -13.58
C ARG A 65 16.16 0.37 -13.48
N GLN A 66 15.67 1.46 -12.89
CA GLN A 66 16.48 2.66 -12.69
C GLN A 66 17.69 2.41 -11.77
N LEU A 67 17.50 1.66 -10.68
CA LEU A 67 18.59 1.33 -9.76
C LEU A 67 19.62 0.36 -10.37
N GLN A 68 19.20 -0.50 -11.30
CA GLN A 68 20.08 -1.45 -11.98
C GLN A 68 20.78 -0.88 -13.21
N GLU A 69 20.08 -0.08 -14.02
CA GLU A 69 20.57 0.50 -15.27
C GLU A 69 21.28 1.85 -15.05
N GLY A 70 20.96 2.56 -13.96
CA GLY A 70 21.58 3.84 -13.63
C GLY A 70 22.99 3.69 -13.09
N SER A 71 24.00 4.10 -13.86
CA SER A 71 25.30 4.43 -13.28
C SER A 71 25.11 5.70 -12.44
N PHE A 72 24.95 5.55 -11.13
CA PHE A 72 24.76 6.67 -10.20
C PHE A 72 25.83 7.75 -10.38
N ASP A 73 27.05 7.33 -10.70
CA ASP A 73 28.18 8.21 -11.00
C ASP A 73 27.93 9.06 -12.24
N GLU A 74 27.34 8.51 -13.31
CA GLU A 74 27.00 9.27 -14.53
C GLU A 74 25.87 10.27 -14.28
N LEU A 75 24.91 9.94 -13.41
CA LEU A 75 23.82 10.83 -13.03
C LEU A 75 24.35 12.01 -12.19
N LEU A 76 25.24 11.73 -11.23
CA LEU A 76 25.90 12.75 -10.40
C LEU A 76 26.77 13.67 -11.25
N GLU A 77 27.65 13.11 -12.10
CA GLU A 77 28.53 13.86 -12.98
C GLU A 77 27.73 14.82 -13.90
N ARG A 78 26.58 14.39 -14.41
CA ARG A 78 25.71 15.26 -15.23
C ARG A 78 25.08 16.39 -14.43
N VAL A 79 24.62 16.12 -13.21
CA VAL A 79 24.05 17.15 -12.34
C VAL A 79 25.09 18.17 -11.91
N GLU A 80 26.32 17.73 -11.63
CA GLU A 80 27.47 18.59 -11.36
C GLU A 80 27.82 19.48 -12.56
N ASN A 81 27.62 18.98 -13.78
CA ASN A 81 27.73 19.75 -15.02
C ASN A 81 26.48 20.62 -15.32
N GLY A 82 25.49 20.67 -14.42
CA GLY A 82 24.28 21.49 -14.53
C GLY A 82 23.17 20.87 -15.39
N ASP A 83 23.32 19.63 -15.85
CA ASP A 83 22.31 18.89 -16.62
C ASP A 83 21.49 17.95 -15.72
N ALA A 84 20.30 18.41 -15.32
CA ALA A 84 19.33 17.64 -14.54
C ALA A 84 18.17 17.09 -15.38
N THR A 85 18.36 16.88 -16.69
CA THR A 85 17.28 16.37 -17.57
C THR A 85 16.86 14.93 -17.24
N LEU A 86 17.75 14.13 -16.65
CA LEU A 86 17.50 12.72 -16.33
C LEU A 86 16.76 12.48 -15.01
N VAL A 87 16.52 13.51 -14.20
CA VAL A 87 15.72 13.37 -12.97
C VAL A 87 14.28 13.00 -13.37
N MET A 88 13.89 11.73 -13.23
CA MET A 88 12.57 11.30 -13.69
C MET A 88 11.46 11.89 -12.80
N GLN A 89 10.31 12.20 -13.41
CA GLN A 89 9.09 12.44 -12.65
C GLN A 89 8.29 11.15 -12.59
N HIS A 90 7.72 10.87 -11.43
CA HIS A 90 6.95 9.67 -11.11
C HIS A 90 5.44 9.91 -11.20
N GLY A 91 4.99 11.17 -11.19
CA GLY A 91 3.58 11.59 -11.21
C GLY A 91 2.72 11.13 -12.39
N GLY A 92 3.26 10.30 -13.30
CA GLY A 92 2.48 9.57 -14.30
C GLY A 92 1.91 8.23 -13.81
N ASN A 93 2.45 7.67 -12.73
CA ASN A 93 2.20 6.31 -12.25
C ASN A 93 1.22 6.22 -11.06
N ASP A 94 0.42 7.27 -10.79
CA ASP A 94 -0.55 7.31 -9.68
C ASP A 94 -2.00 7.52 -10.14
N ARG A 95 -2.30 7.20 -11.41
CA ARG A 95 -3.61 7.47 -12.04
C ARG A 95 -4.74 6.69 -11.39
N ILE A 96 -4.52 5.40 -11.14
CA ILE A 96 -5.49 4.53 -10.49
C ILE A 96 -5.68 5.00 -9.06
N PHE A 97 -4.60 5.24 -8.31
CA PHE A 97 -4.69 5.73 -6.94
C PHE A 97 -5.49 7.04 -6.83
N ARG A 98 -5.21 8.03 -7.68
CA ARG A 98 -5.97 9.28 -7.71
C ARG A 98 -7.45 9.07 -8.02
N ALA A 99 -7.77 8.17 -8.95
CA ALA A 99 -9.15 7.87 -9.31
C ALA A 99 -9.93 7.25 -8.14
N ILE A 100 -9.28 6.44 -7.32
CA ILE A 100 -9.92 5.73 -6.21
C ILE A 100 -9.86 6.46 -4.87
N LEU A 101 -9.18 7.60 -4.78
CA LEU A 101 -8.98 8.32 -3.50
C LEU A 101 -10.31 8.64 -2.79
N THR A 102 -11.36 8.94 -3.56
CA THR A 102 -12.71 9.20 -3.04
C THR A 102 -13.37 7.95 -2.45
N GLU A 103 -12.95 6.77 -2.90
CA GLU A 103 -13.44 5.44 -2.52
C GLU A 103 -12.46 4.69 -1.60
N ILE A 104 -11.39 5.35 -1.13
CA ILE A 104 -10.34 4.71 -0.31
C ILE A 104 -10.88 4.06 0.96
N HIS A 105 -11.99 4.59 1.50
CA HIS A 105 -12.71 4.06 2.66
C HIS A 105 -13.34 2.67 2.42
N LEU A 106 -13.39 2.19 1.17
CA LEU A 106 -13.82 0.84 0.84
C LEU A 106 -12.69 -0.19 0.98
N LEU A 107 -11.42 0.24 1.00
CA LEU A 107 -10.29 -0.67 1.20
C LEU A 107 -10.26 -1.18 2.65
N PRO A 108 -9.72 -2.39 2.89
CA PRO A 108 -9.44 -2.86 4.24
C PRO A 108 -8.48 -1.90 4.96
N GLY A 109 -8.71 -1.64 6.24
CA GLY A 109 -7.87 -0.71 7.03
C GLY A 109 -6.37 -1.07 7.01
N SER A 110 -6.05 -2.36 7.02
CA SER A 110 -4.67 -2.87 6.92
C SER A 110 -3.97 -2.60 5.58
N VAL A 111 -4.73 -2.25 4.53
CA VAL A 111 -4.22 -1.93 3.19
C VAL A 111 -4.09 -0.42 3.00
N ILE A 112 -4.94 0.37 3.65
CA ILE A 112 -5.00 1.83 3.46
C ILE A 112 -3.65 2.47 3.81
N ASP A 113 -3.13 2.20 5.02
CA ASP A 113 -1.93 2.90 5.50
C ASP A 113 -0.69 2.62 4.62
N PRO A 114 -0.34 1.36 4.28
CA PRO A 114 0.78 1.08 3.38
C PRO A 114 0.65 1.76 2.02
N VAL A 115 -0.55 1.70 1.42
CA VAL A 115 -0.81 2.34 0.12
C VAL A 115 -0.62 3.85 0.22
N VAL A 116 -1.15 4.48 1.26
CA VAL A 116 -1.01 5.93 1.48
C VAL A 116 0.46 6.32 1.70
N ILE A 117 1.21 5.55 2.48
CA ILE A 117 2.65 5.80 2.71
C ILE A 117 3.41 5.76 1.38
N TYR A 118 3.17 4.72 0.57
CA TYR A 118 3.81 4.56 -0.73
C TYR A 118 3.55 5.74 -1.67
N TYR A 119 2.28 6.13 -1.87
CA TYR A 119 1.96 7.26 -2.75
C TYR A 119 2.40 8.61 -2.18
N ARG A 120 2.52 8.73 -0.85
CA ARG A 120 3.14 9.91 -0.22
C ARG A 120 4.62 10.00 -0.56
N LEU A 121 5.37 8.90 -0.54
CA LEU A 121 6.78 8.88 -0.94
C LEU A 121 6.94 9.31 -2.39
N ILE A 122 6.11 8.80 -3.30
CA ILE A 122 6.09 9.22 -4.72
C ILE A 122 5.89 10.74 -4.84
N ALA A 123 4.92 11.31 -4.11
CA ALA A 123 4.69 12.74 -4.12
C ALA A 123 5.89 13.55 -3.60
N VAL A 124 6.61 13.04 -2.59
CA VAL A 124 7.85 13.67 -2.11
C VAL A 124 8.95 13.61 -3.17
N MET A 125 9.10 12.45 -3.83
CA MET A 125 10.07 12.26 -4.92
C MET A 125 9.84 13.22 -6.08
N ASP A 126 8.60 13.44 -6.49
CA ASP A 126 8.26 14.41 -7.54
C ASP A 126 8.65 15.85 -7.15
N ASN A 127 8.32 16.26 -5.93
CA ASN A 127 8.69 17.58 -5.42
C ASN A 127 10.21 17.77 -5.33
N MET A 128 10.92 16.71 -4.95
CA MET A 128 12.37 16.68 -4.87
C MET A 128 13.00 16.75 -6.25
N ALA A 129 12.49 15.97 -7.20
CA ALA A 129 12.91 15.98 -8.60
C ALA A 129 12.83 17.39 -9.21
N ASP A 130 11.73 18.10 -8.96
CA ASP A 130 11.53 19.48 -9.40
C ASP A 130 12.46 20.48 -8.69
N SER A 131 12.80 20.19 -7.44
CA SER A 131 13.74 21.01 -6.67
C SER A 131 15.18 20.84 -7.16
N ILE A 132 15.60 19.60 -7.48
CA ILE A 132 16.91 19.31 -8.09
C ILE A 132 17.03 20.01 -9.44
N ARG A 133 16.04 19.86 -10.32
CA ARG A 133 16.03 20.51 -11.64
C ARG A 133 16.18 22.03 -11.59
N ARG A 134 15.53 22.67 -10.62
CA ARG A 134 15.61 24.13 -10.41
C ARG A 134 16.96 24.53 -9.84
N THR A 135 17.53 23.75 -8.93
CA THR A 135 18.80 24.04 -8.27
C THR A 135 19.99 23.80 -9.19
N ALA A 136 19.98 22.74 -10.01
CA ALA A 136 21.09 22.36 -10.89
C ALA A 136 21.54 23.47 -11.85
N ARG A 137 20.62 24.34 -12.29
CA ARG A 137 20.94 25.46 -13.19
C ARG A 137 21.82 26.55 -12.55
N ASN A 138 21.70 26.72 -11.24
CA ASN A 138 22.32 27.85 -10.52
C ASN A 138 23.37 27.40 -9.50
N ARG A 139 23.20 26.21 -8.93
CA ARG A 139 23.98 25.66 -7.82
C ARG A 139 24.15 24.15 -8.02
N PRO A 140 24.97 23.71 -8.99
CA PRO A 140 25.10 22.30 -9.35
C PRO A 140 25.63 21.44 -8.20
N ASP A 141 26.59 21.93 -7.40
CA ASP A 141 27.14 21.19 -6.24
C ASP A 141 26.03 20.82 -5.24
N GLN A 142 25.17 21.78 -4.88
CA GLN A 142 24.02 21.50 -4.02
C GLN A 142 23.02 20.55 -4.69
N ALA A 143 22.82 20.66 -6.00
CA ALA A 143 21.93 19.75 -6.71
C ALA A 143 22.46 18.31 -6.72
N SER A 144 23.79 18.13 -6.74
CA SER A 144 24.47 16.84 -6.60
C SER A 144 24.22 16.24 -5.21
N GLU A 145 24.36 17.03 -4.13
CA GLU A 145 24.02 16.59 -2.77
C GLU A 145 22.54 16.17 -2.65
N MET A 146 21.63 16.97 -3.20
CA MET A 146 20.20 16.62 -3.23
C MET A 146 19.91 15.37 -4.07
N MET A 147 20.71 15.10 -5.11
CA MET A 147 20.55 13.89 -5.92
C MET A 147 20.86 12.62 -5.11
N VAL A 148 21.85 12.65 -4.23
CA VAL A 148 22.16 11.52 -3.33
C VAL A 148 20.95 11.19 -2.46
N ASP A 149 20.36 12.19 -1.82
CA ASP A 149 19.15 12.01 -1.00
C ASP A 149 17.96 11.49 -1.83
N TYR A 150 17.84 11.93 -3.09
CA TYR A 150 16.79 11.47 -4.01
C TYR A 150 16.98 10.01 -4.39
N ILE A 151 18.22 9.55 -4.58
CA ILE A 151 18.53 8.13 -4.84
C ILE A 151 18.12 7.26 -3.63
N LEU A 152 18.46 7.68 -2.41
CA LEU A 152 18.03 6.96 -1.20
C LEU A 152 16.50 6.89 -1.11
N LEU A 153 15.81 7.98 -1.48
CA LEU A 153 14.35 8.00 -1.49
C LEU A 153 13.74 7.07 -2.56
N ASN A 154 14.42 6.85 -3.70
CA ASN A 154 13.97 5.86 -4.69
C ASN A 154 14.02 4.43 -4.13
N GLU A 155 15.06 4.11 -3.35
CA GLU A 155 15.18 2.82 -2.69
C GLU A 155 14.08 2.63 -1.63
N GLU A 156 13.86 3.63 -0.78
CA GLU A 156 12.77 3.61 0.21
C GLU A 156 11.40 3.43 -0.47
N ALA A 157 11.14 4.14 -1.58
CA ALA A 157 9.89 4.00 -2.32
C ALA A 157 9.75 2.64 -2.98
N ARG A 158 10.84 2.02 -3.45
CA ARG A 158 10.85 0.65 -3.96
C ARG A 158 10.42 -0.32 -2.86
N GLU A 159 11.02 -0.22 -1.68
CA GLU A 159 10.72 -1.07 -0.53
C GLU A 159 9.26 -0.92 -0.08
N ALA A 160 8.80 0.32 0.12
CA ALA A 160 7.40 0.58 0.44
C ALA A 160 6.44 0.04 -0.64
N GLY A 161 6.84 0.07 -1.91
CA GLY A 161 6.08 -0.52 -3.01
C GLY A 161 6.00 -2.05 -2.94
N LEU A 162 7.11 -2.72 -2.59
CA LEU A 162 7.15 -4.17 -2.38
C LEU A 162 6.24 -4.60 -1.22
N ASP A 163 6.26 -3.85 -0.12
CA ASP A 163 5.36 -4.08 1.03
C ASP A 163 3.89 -3.99 0.63
N VAL A 164 3.54 -2.96 -0.17
CA VAL A 164 2.19 -2.80 -0.71
C VAL A 164 1.79 -3.98 -1.60
N LEU A 165 2.71 -4.48 -2.44
CA LEU A 165 2.45 -5.64 -3.29
C LEU A 165 2.18 -6.91 -2.46
N GLU A 166 2.94 -7.13 -1.40
CA GLU A 166 2.76 -8.26 -0.49
C GLU A 166 1.39 -8.19 0.20
N ILE A 167 1.07 -7.04 0.80
CA ILE A 167 -0.18 -6.81 1.52
C ILE A 167 -1.40 -6.90 0.59
N LEU A 168 -1.35 -6.30 -0.60
CA LEU A 168 -2.44 -6.38 -1.58
C LEU A 168 -2.64 -7.83 -2.07
N THR A 169 -1.55 -8.57 -2.27
CA THR A 169 -1.61 -9.98 -2.69
C THR A 169 -2.26 -10.83 -1.60
N ALA A 170 -1.83 -10.69 -0.34
CA ALA A 170 -2.42 -11.38 0.80
C ALA A 170 -3.92 -11.02 0.96
N SER A 171 -4.25 -9.73 0.82
CA SER A 171 -5.63 -9.25 0.89
C SER A 171 -6.53 -9.89 -0.16
N LEU A 172 -6.04 -10.01 -1.40
CA LEU A 172 -6.78 -10.64 -2.51
C LEU A 172 -6.94 -12.16 -2.35
N GLN A 173 -6.02 -12.82 -1.64
CA GLN A 173 -6.06 -14.28 -1.43
C GLN A 173 -6.99 -14.69 -0.29
N GLY A 174 -6.91 -14.01 0.87
CA GLY A 174 -7.65 -14.42 2.07
C GLY A 174 -8.15 -13.26 2.94
N GLY A 175 -8.11 -12.03 2.43
CA GLY A 175 -8.60 -10.85 3.14
C GLY A 175 -7.80 -10.56 4.40
N ALA A 176 -8.50 -10.11 5.46
CA ALA A 176 -7.85 -9.70 6.71
C ALA A 176 -7.12 -10.84 7.43
N ALA A 177 -7.65 -12.06 7.38
CA ALA A 177 -7.05 -13.22 8.06
C ALA A 177 -5.69 -13.60 7.46
N GLU A 178 -5.56 -13.53 6.13
CA GLU A 178 -4.28 -13.83 5.46
C GLU A 178 -3.26 -12.73 5.74
N ILE A 179 -3.67 -11.45 5.76
CA ILE A 179 -2.78 -10.34 6.14
C ILE A 179 -2.28 -10.52 7.57
N GLU A 180 -3.15 -10.89 8.51
CA GLU A 180 -2.75 -11.11 9.91
C GLU A 180 -1.77 -12.29 10.03
N ALA A 181 -2.04 -13.40 9.34
CA ALA A 181 -1.14 -14.55 9.30
C ALA A 181 0.21 -14.23 8.62
N MET A 182 0.22 -13.37 7.61
CA MET A 182 1.44 -12.86 6.96
C MET A 182 2.26 -12.00 7.92
N LEU A 183 1.63 -11.02 8.59
CA LEU A 183 2.30 -10.14 9.55
C LEU A 183 2.85 -10.91 10.75
N GLU A 184 2.15 -11.94 11.23
CA GLU A 184 2.65 -12.77 12.32
C GLU A 184 3.88 -13.59 11.90
N ARG A 185 3.88 -14.16 10.68
CA ARG A 185 5.07 -14.83 10.12
C ARG A 185 6.26 -13.88 10.04
N GLN A 186 6.06 -12.66 9.55
CA GLN A 186 7.12 -11.65 9.47
C GLN A 186 7.68 -11.29 10.86
N ARG A 187 6.82 -11.12 11.89
CA ARG A 187 7.24 -10.86 13.27
C ARG A 187 8.06 -12.02 13.84
N GLU A 188 7.64 -13.25 13.60
CA GLU A 188 8.38 -14.43 14.05
C GLU A 188 9.75 -14.54 13.39
N GLU A 189 9.82 -14.29 12.07
CA GLU A 189 11.07 -14.31 11.31
C GLU A 189 12.02 -13.21 11.77
N ALA A 190 11.53 -11.97 11.91
CA ALA A 190 12.30 -10.86 12.46
C ALA A 190 12.84 -11.20 13.87
N GLY A 191 11.99 -11.78 14.73
CA GLY A 191 12.38 -12.24 16.05
C GLY A 191 13.46 -13.33 16.04
N LYS A 192 13.43 -14.24 15.05
CA LYS A 192 14.47 -15.27 14.86
C LYS A 192 15.79 -14.64 14.42
N THR A 193 15.77 -13.77 13.41
CA THR A 193 16.95 -13.08 12.89
C THR A 193 17.62 -12.25 13.98
N ILE A 194 16.83 -11.47 14.74
CA ILE A 194 17.33 -10.71 15.88
C ILE A 194 17.98 -11.67 16.88
N ARG A 195 17.30 -12.74 17.29
CA ARG A 195 17.86 -13.68 18.28
C ARG A 195 19.15 -14.37 17.80
N GLN A 196 19.31 -14.59 16.51
CA GLN A 196 20.51 -15.17 15.92
C GLN A 196 21.69 -14.19 15.90
N ASN A 197 21.44 -12.92 15.55
CA ASN A 197 22.49 -11.91 15.35
C ASN A 197 22.85 -11.15 16.62
N LEU A 198 21.90 -10.94 17.53
CA LEU A 198 22.06 -10.14 18.75
C LEU A 198 23.27 -10.57 19.62
N PRO A 199 23.54 -11.87 19.84
CA PRO A 199 24.69 -12.28 20.65
C PRO A 199 26.03 -11.84 20.04
N GLN A 200 26.15 -11.87 18.71
CA GLN A 200 27.37 -11.48 18.00
C GLN A 200 27.51 -9.96 17.96
N GLU A 201 26.44 -9.23 17.70
CA GLU A 201 26.42 -7.76 17.73
C GLU A 201 26.77 -7.22 19.12
N LEU A 202 26.22 -7.82 20.19
CA LEU A 202 26.55 -7.45 21.57
C LEU A 202 28.00 -7.76 21.92
N ALA A 203 28.56 -8.86 21.41
CA ALA A 203 29.98 -9.17 21.59
C ALA A 203 30.89 -8.14 20.90
N GLN A 204 30.57 -7.76 19.66
CA GLN A 204 31.30 -6.72 18.93
C GLN A 204 31.20 -5.36 19.62
N MET A 205 30.00 -4.95 20.05
CA MET A 205 29.82 -3.70 20.81
C MET A 205 30.63 -3.69 22.11
N ARG A 206 30.67 -4.82 22.82
CA ARG A 206 31.47 -4.93 24.05
C ARG A 206 32.97 -4.79 23.77
N ASP A 207 33.45 -5.41 22.70
CA ASP A 207 34.87 -5.35 22.33
C ASP A 207 35.28 -3.94 21.87
N ASP A 208 34.42 -3.25 21.12
CA ASP A 208 34.65 -1.87 20.70
C ASP A 208 34.62 -0.88 21.87
N LEU A 209 33.71 -1.08 22.84
CA LEU A 209 33.71 -0.30 24.07
C LEU A 209 35.02 -0.51 24.84
N ASN A 210 35.46 -1.76 25.01
CA ASN A 210 36.71 -2.07 25.70
C ASN A 210 37.94 -1.41 25.04
N ARG A 211 38.03 -1.43 23.70
CA ARG A 211 39.11 -0.73 22.95
C ARG A 211 39.12 0.78 23.20
N ARG A 212 37.94 1.42 23.17
CA ARG A 212 37.81 2.87 23.40
C ARG A 212 38.20 3.27 24.84
N PHE A 213 37.93 2.41 25.82
CA PHE A 213 38.34 2.67 27.21
C PHE A 213 39.84 2.44 27.44
N SER A 214 40.45 1.44 26.79
CA SER A 214 41.90 1.19 26.91
C SER A 214 42.75 2.29 26.28
N ASP A 215 42.34 2.87 25.15
CA ASP A 215 43.06 4.00 24.53
C ASP A 215 43.03 5.27 25.38
N ARG A 216 42.03 5.40 26.26
CA ARG A 216 41.86 6.59 27.12
C ARG A 216 42.60 6.48 28.46
N SER A 217 43.04 5.29 28.87
CA SER A 217 43.80 5.08 30.11
C SER A 217 45.32 5.03 29.92
N GLY A 218 45.79 5.23 28.69
CA GLY A 218 47.22 5.26 28.32
C GLY A 218 47.83 6.67 28.17
N LEU A 219 47.08 7.72 28.52
CA LEU A 219 47.52 9.11 28.64
C LEU A 219 47.58 9.52 30.10
#